data_AF-A0A645DVS6-F1
#
_entry.id   AF-A0A645DVS6-F1
#
_cell.length_a   1.000
_cell.length_b   1.000
_cell.length_c   1.000
_cell.angle_alpha   90.00
_cell.angle_beta   90.00
_cell.angle_gamma   90.00
#
_symmetry.space_group_name_H-M   'P 1'
#
loop_
_entity.id
_entity.type
_entity.pdbx_description
1 polymer ?
#
loop_
_entity_poly.entity_id
_entity_poly.type
_entity_poly.pdbx_seq_one_letter_code
_entity_poly.pdbx_strand_id
1 'polypeptide(L)' 'MAGERGCTAAQLALAWVLAQGPHIVPIPGARREQHLRENIAAAEIRLSAADLQEIGAAQNPEKVQGARYTAASLELVNR' A
#
# COMPACT_ATOMS: atom_id res chain seq x y z
N MET A 1 -1.25 -14.84 -3.83
CA MET A 1 -2.35 -13.86 -3.76
C MET A 1 -2.56 -12.97 -4.99
N ALA A 2 -1.74 -11.94 -5.29
CA ALA A 2 -2.08 -10.98 -6.38
C ALA A 2 -2.27 -11.65 -7.77
N GLY A 3 -1.35 -12.55 -8.13
CA GLY A 3 -1.44 -13.32 -9.37
C GLY A 3 -2.67 -14.22 -9.46
N GLU A 4 -3.07 -14.86 -8.35
CA GLU A 4 -4.29 -15.67 -8.27
C GLU A 4 -5.57 -14.83 -8.49
N ARG A 5 -5.50 -13.53 -8.19
CA ARG A 5 -6.62 -12.58 -8.30
C ARG A 5 -6.60 -11.78 -9.59
N GLY A 6 -5.64 -12.02 -10.46
CA GLY A 6 -5.51 -11.28 -11.72
C GLY A 6 -5.27 -9.77 -11.53
N CYS A 7 -4.70 -9.36 -10.40
CA CYS A 7 -4.34 -7.96 -10.14
C CYS A 7 -2.84 -7.79 -9.91
N THR A 8 -2.34 -6.56 -10.06
CA THR A 8 -0.95 -6.26 -9.75
C THR A 8 -0.73 -6.21 -8.24
N ALA A 9 0.52 -6.42 -7.79
CA ALA A 9 0.85 -6.28 -6.38
C ALA A 9 0.56 -4.87 -5.85
N ALA A 10 0.75 -3.84 -6.69
CA ALA A 10 0.42 -2.45 -6.34
C ALA A 10 -1.08 -2.24 -6.14
N GLN A 11 -1.91 -2.85 -7.00
CA GLN A 11 -3.36 -2.83 -6.86
C GLN A 11 -3.82 -3.52 -5.57
N LEU A 12 -3.28 -4.71 -5.29
CA LEU A 12 -3.60 -5.45 -4.07
C LEU A 12 -3.22 -4.66 -2.81
N ALA A 13 -2.05 -4.03 -2.80
CA ALA A 13 -1.59 -3.21 -1.69
C ALA A 13 -2.49 -1.97 -1.49
N LEU A 14 -2.86 -1.27 -2.57
CA LEU A 14 -3.72 -0.09 -2.48
C LEU A 14 -5.14 -0.45 -2.05
N ALA A 15 -5.69 -1.57 -2.55
CA ALA A 15 -6.98 -2.09 -2.11
C ALA A 15 -6.99 -2.44 -0.61
N TRP A 16 -5.89 -3.02 -0.10
CA TRP A 16 -5.75 -3.30 1.33
C TRP A 16 -5.73 -2.03 2.17
N VAL A 17 -5.02 -0.97 1.73
CA VAL A 17 -5.01 0.34 2.41
C VAL A 17 -6.40 0.95 2.45
N LEU A 18 -7.12 0.96 1.32
CA LEU A 18 -8.50 1.45 1.24
C LEU A 18 -9.45 0.68 2.17
N ALA A 19 -9.22 -0.61 2.36
CA ALA A 19 -10.04 -1.46 3.24
C ALA A 19 -9.79 -1.27 4.73
N GLN A 20 -8.75 -0.54 5.16
CA GLN A 20 -8.45 -0.33 6.58
C GLN A 20 -9.48 0.57 7.28
N GLY A 21 -10.25 1.37 6.54
CA GLY A 21 -11.33 2.16 7.11
C GLY A 21 -11.88 3.23 6.17
N PRO A 22 -13.15 3.66 6.35
CA PRO A 22 -13.81 4.60 5.45
C PRO A 22 -13.21 6.02 5.48
N HIS A 23 -12.40 6.33 6.49
CA HIS A 23 -11.72 7.62 6.66
C HIS A 23 -10.31 7.63 6.04
N ILE A 24 -9.87 6.53 5.44
CA ILE A 24 -8.54 6.39 4.85
C ILE A 24 -8.62 6.73 3.36
N VAL A 25 -8.01 7.85 2.98
CA VAL A 25 -7.95 8.34 1.60
C VAL A 25 -6.49 8.34 1.14
N PRO A 26 -6.00 7.27 0.50
CA PRO A 26 -4.63 7.21 0.01
C PRO A 26 -4.42 8.17 -1.17
N ILE A 27 -3.23 8.75 -1.27
CA ILE A 27 -2.82 9.68 -2.33
C ILE A 27 -1.68 9.07 -3.19
N PRO A 28 -1.93 7.95 -3.90
CA PRO A 28 -0.88 7.27 -4.64
C PRO A 28 -0.43 8.10 -5.84
N GLY A 29 0.85 8.45 -5.89
CA GLY A 29 1.45 9.15 -7.03
C GLY A 29 1.71 8.19 -8.20
N ALA A 30 1.52 8.67 -9.43
CA ALA A 30 1.87 7.95 -10.66
C ALA A 30 2.50 8.91 -11.67
N ARG A 31 3.62 8.52 -12.29
CA ARG A 31 4.27 9.26 -13.39
C ARG A 31 3.92 8.74 -14.77
N ARG A 32 3.32 7.54 -14.85
CA ARG A 32 2.90 6.87 -16.08
C ARG A 32 1.40 6.66 -16.06
N GLU A 33 0.75 6.91 -17.18
CA GLU A 33 -0.71 6.75 -17.31
C GLU A 33 -1.16 5.34 -16.94
N GLN A 34 -0.43 4.31 -17.35
CA GLN A 34 -0.72 2.92 -17.00
C GLN A 34 -0.83 2.72 -15.47
N HIS A 35 0.10 3.26 -14.70
CA HIS A 35 0.06 3.14 -13.23
C HIS A 35 -1.09 3.94 -12.63
N LEU A 36 -1.45 5.07 -13.22
CA LEU A 36 -2.64 5.82 -12.80
C LEU A 36 -3.89 4.97 -13.00
N ARG A 37 -4.03 4.29 -14.14
CA ARG A 37 -5.14 3.38 -14.42
C ARG A 37 -5.16 2.19 -13.46
N GLU A 38 -4.01 1.61 -13.15
CA GLU A 38 -3.87 0.55 -12.16
C GLU A 38 -4.32 1.02 -10.76
N ASN A 39 -3.86 2.20 -10.32
CA ASN A 39 -4.25 2.79 -9.03
C ASN A 39 -5.76 3.01 -8.94
N ILE A 40 -6.40 3.50 -10.01
CA ILE A 40 -7.85 3.68 -10.07
C ILE A 40 -8.55 2.33 -9.95
N ALA A 41 -8.13 1.34 -10.74
CA ALA A 41 -8.74 0.01 -10.74
C ALA A 41 -8.59 -0.73 -9.38
N ALA A 42 -7.62 -0.36 -8.55
CA ALA A 42 -7.48 -0.92 -7.20
C ALA A 42 -8.70 -0.63 -6.30
N ALA A 43 -9.41 0.48 -6.52
CA ALA A 43 -10.59 0.85 -5.74
C ALA A 43 -11.79 -0.11 -5.96
N GLU A 44 -11.79 -0.86 -7.05
CA GLU A 44 -12.82 -1.84 -7.37
C GLU A 44 -12.55 -3.22 -6.77
N ILE A 45 -11.33 -3.45 -6.27
CA ILE A 45 -10.97 -4.72 -5.63
C ILE A 45 -11.64 -4.79 -4.25
N ARG A 46 -12.44 -5.84 -4.03
CA ARG A 46 -13.05 -6.14 -2.74
C ARG A 46 -12.25 -7.26 -2.07
N LEU A 47 -11.80 -7.00 -0.84
CA LEU A 47 -11.07 -7.95 -0.02
C LEU A 47 -11.98 -8.52 1.05
N SER A 48 -11.99 -9.83 1.19
CA SER A 48 -12.69 -10.53 2.27
C SER A 48 -11.99 -10.32 3.61
N ALA A 49 -12.65 -10.65 4.73
CA ALA A 49 -11.99 -10.62 6.04
C ALA A 49 -10.76 -11.55 6.10
N ALA A 50 -10.83 -12.71 5.45
CA ALA A 50 -9.70 -13.64 5.36
C ALA A 50 -8.54 -13.04 4.56
N ASP A 51 -8.84 -12.32 3.47
CA ASP A 51 -7.84 -11.64 2.65
C ASP A 51 -7.10 -10.58 3.46
N LEU A 52 -7.84 -9.79 4.24
CA LEU A 52 -7.26 -8.75 5.09
C LEU A 52 -6.36 -9.35 6.17
N GLN A 53 -6.76 -10.48 6.75
CA GLN A 53 -5.94 -11.21 7.71
C GLN A 53 -4.68 -11.79 7.08
N GLU A 54 -4.79 -12.41 5.91
CA GLU A 54 -3.65 -12.99 5.19
C GLU A 54 -2.62 -11.91 4.82
N ILE A 55 -3.07 -10.79 4.24
CA ILE A 55 -2.20 -9.67 3.87
C ILE A 55 -1.60 -9.02 5.12
N GLY A 56 -2.38 -8.87 6.19
CA GLY A 56 -1.90 -8.34 7.47
C GLY A 56 -0.81 -9.22 8.09
N ALA A 57 -0.99 -10.54 8.07
CA ALA A 57 -0.03 -11.50 8.60
C ALA A 57 1.27 -11.57 7.77
N ALA A 58 1.22 -11.20 6.49
CA ALA A 58 2.42 -11.09 5.66
C ALA A 58 3.33 -9.92 6.05
N GLN A 59 2.82 -8.93 6.82
CA GLN A 59 3.65 -7.85 7.33
C GLN A 59 4.55 -8.36 8.46
N ASN A 60 5.86 -8.18 8.29
CA ASN A 60 6.85 -8.49 9.32
C ASN A 60 7.67 -7.23 9.61
N PRO A 61 7.32 -6.46 10.67
CA PRO A 61 8.05 -5.26 11.06
C PRO A 61 9.52 -5.51 11.36
N GLU A 62 9.89 -6.69 11.85
CA GLU A 62 11.27 -7.06 12.16
C GLU A 62 12.14 -7.21 10.90
N LYS A 63 11.53 -7.42 9.73
CA LYS A 63 12.22 -7.43 8.43
C LYS A 63 12.44 -6.03 7.85
N VAL A 64 11.82 -4.99 8.42
CA VAL A 64 12.02 -3.60 7.98
C VAL A 64 13.30 -3.09 8.65
N GLN A 65 14.38 -2.96 7.88
CA GLN A 65 15.65 -2.43 8.37
C GLN A 65 15.85 -0.97 7.98
N GLY A 66 16.49 -0.22 8.88
CA GLY A 66 16.84 1.18 8.68
C GLY A 66 15.82 2.17 9.26
N ALA A 67 16.28 3.39 9.52
CA ALA A 67 15.44 4.48 9.99
C ALA A 67 14.67 5.13 8.82
N ARG A 68 13.50 5.72 9.11
CA ARG A 68 12.70 6.47 8.12
C ARG A 68 13.47 7.64 7.48
N TYR A 69 14.34 8.27 8.26
CA TYR A 69 15.25 9.32 7.82
C TYR A 69 16.67 8.96 8.27
N THR A 70 17.68 9.42 7.53
CA THR A 70 19.04 9.46 8.06
C THR A 70 19.11 10.45 9.21
N ALA A 71 20.10 10.32 10.10
CA ALA A 71 20.28 11.27 11.20
C ALA A 71 20.36 12.72 10.70
N ALA A 72 21.13 12.96 9.63
CA ALA A 72 21.25 14.28 9.00
C ALA A 72 19.93 14.78 8.38
N SER A 73 19.15 13.91 7.73
CA SER A 73 17.83 14.28 7.20
C SER A 73 16.82 14.60 8.30
N LEU A 74 16.93 13.96 9.47
CA LEU A 74 16.05 14.20 10.59
C LEU A 74 16.25 15.59 11.21
N GLU A 75 17.49 16.09 11.25
CA GLU A 75 17.81 17.45 11.72
C GLU A 75 17.21 18.58 10.85
N LEU A 76 16.84 18.27 9.61
CA LEU A 76 16.23 19.21 8.66
C LEU A 76 14.70 19.25 8.74
N VAL A 77 14.07 18.33 9.47
CA VAL A 77 12.61 18.28 9.61
C VAL A 77 12.15 19.38 10.57
N ASN A 78 11.16 20.18 10.17
CA ASN A 78 10.59 21.30 10.94
C ASN A 78 11.56 22.44 11.30
N ARG A 79 12.63 22.59 10.50
CA ARG A 79 13.54 23.73 10.62
C ARG A 79 12.91 25.03 10.10
#